data_AF-A0A5A7SI99-F1
#
_entry.id   AF-A0A5A7SI99-F1
#
_cell.length_a   1.000
_cell.length_b   1.000
_cell.length_c   1.000
_cell.angle_alpha   90.00
_cell.angle_beta   90.00
_cell.angle_gamma   90.00
#
_symmetry.space_group_name_H-M   'P 1'
#
loop_
_entity.id
_entity.type
_entity.pdbx_description
1 polymer ?
#
loop_
_entity_poly.entity_id
_entity_poly.type
_entity_poly.pdbx_seq_one_letter_code
_entity_poly.pdbx_strand_id
1 'polypeptide(L)'
;MSRGARKDSGSRLRRASRGSNQSAVITVIALGYAKLWRARIGFDDRYEIYVCSGMRGGFGRAGTTIGGAYLTDTNTALRTIRHESVHADQWARYGASFAIRYLLEERRHPKAGNKFEIEAGLVDGGYTKSSDPRV
;
A
#
# COMPACT_ATOMS: atom_id res chain seq x y z
N MET A 1 -3.15 23.57 22.20
CA MET A 1 -2.76 22.16 21.93
C MET A 1 -2.49 21.97 20.44
N SER A 2 -1.26 22.04 19.88
CA SER A 2 -1.07 21.78 18.42
C SER A 2 0.39 21.66 17.88
N ARG A 3 1.37 21.24 18.68
CA ARG A 3 2.75 20.98 18.18
C ARG A 3 3.10 19.50 18.09
N GLY A 4 2.59 18.66 18.99
CA GLY A 4 2.86 17.21 19.02
C GLY A 4 2.26 16.43 17.84
N ALA A 5 0.97 16.63 17.55
CA ALA A 5 0.27 15.88 16.49
C ALA A 5 0.83 16.11 15.07
N ARG A 6 1.32 17.32 14.77
CA ARG A 6 1.98 17.62 13.49
C ARG A 6 3.34 16.95 13.36
N LYS A 7 4.11 16.85 14.45
CA LYS A 7 5.42 16.20 14.46
C LYS A 7 5.28 14.69 14.24
N ASP A 8 4.27 14.07 14.85
CA ASP A 8 3.91 12.66 14.66
C ASP A 8 3.36 12.37 13.25
N SER A 9 2.54 13.27 12.70
CA SER A 9 2.08 13.13 11.30
C SER A 9 3.25 13.19 10.30
N GLY A 10 4.21 14.09 10.53
CA GLY A 10 5.41 14.20 9.68
C GLY A 10 6.34 13.00 9.79
N SER A 11 6.48 12.39 10.99
CA SER A 11 7.27 11.17 11.15
C SER A 11 6.62 9.97 10.45
N ARG A 12 5.30 9.81 10.58
CA ARG A 12 4.55 8.74 9.90
C ARG A 12 4.57 8.86 8.39
N LEU A 13 4.43 10.07 7.84
CA LEU A 13 4.56 10.29 6.39
C LEU A 13 5.94 9.88 5.86
N ARG A 14 7.01 10.26 6.57
CA ARG A 14 8.38 9.90 6.17
C ARG A 14 8.60 8.38 6.22
N ARG A 15 8.03 7.70 7.20
CA ARG A 15 8.07 6.24 7.33
C ARG A 15 7.28 5.56 6.20
N ALA A 16 6.04 5.98 5.97
CA ALA A 16 5.19 5.53 4.85
C ALA A 16 5.85 5.69 3.48
N SER A 17 6.56 6.80 3.27
CA SER A 17 7.22 7.06 2.00
C SER A 17 8.63 6.46 1.91
N ARG A 18 9.08 5.72 2.92
CA ARG A 18 10.47 5.19 3.04
C ARG A 18 11.54 6.27 2.86
N GLY A 19 11.25 7.48 3.31
CA GLY A 19 12.12 8.66 3.15
C GLY A 19 12.13 9.26 1.74
N SER A 20 11.42 8.70 0.76
CA SER A 20 11.34 9.22 -0.60
C SER A 20 10.39 10.42 -0.68
N ASN A 21 10.88 11.57 -1.16
CA ASN A 21 10.09 12.79 -1.32
C ASN A 21 8.99 12.62 -2.36
N GLN A 22 9.28 11.95 -3.48
CA GLN A 22 8.28 11.68 -4.51
C GLN A 22 7.17 10.77 -3.99
N SER A 23 7.55 9.69 -3.28
CA SER A 23 6.57 8.80 -2.64
C SER A 23 5.75 9.53 -1.57
N ALA A 24 6.34 10.47 -0.83
CA ALA A 24 5.61 11.28 0.15
C ALA A 24 4.51 12.12 -0.51
N VAL A 25 4.80 12.78 -1.63
CA VAL A 25 3.79 13.55 -2.39
C VAL A 25 2.67 12.63 -2.88
N ILE A 26 3.01 11.48 -3.47
CA ILE A 26 2.03 10.49 -3.94
C ILE A 26 1.17 9.98 -2.77
N THR A 27 1.78 9.71 -1.62
CA THR A 27 1.10 9.27 -0.40
C THR A 27 0.10 10.31 0.09
N VAL A 28 0.48 11.59 0.12
CA VAL A 28 -0.44 12.67 0.53
C VAL A 28 -1.64 12.77 -0.41
N ILE A 29 -1.42 12.65 -1.73
CA ILE A 29 -2.50 12.64 -2.73
C ILE A 29 -3.42 11.43 -2.48
N ALA A 30 -2.87 10.23 -2.29
CA ALA A 30 -3.63 9.02 -2.02
C ALA A 30 -4.46 9.13 -0.73
N LEU A 31 -3.91 9.72 0.34
CA LEU A 31 -4.64 9.98 1.58
C LEU A 31 -5.77 11.00 1.39
N GLY A 32 -5.56 12.03 0.58
CA GLY A 32 -6.61 12.98 0.21
C GLY A 32 -7.75 12.30 -0.55
N TYR A 33 -7.39 11.45 -1.51
CA TYR A 33 -8.35 10.63 -2.25
C TYR A 33 -9.12 9.66 -1.33
N ALA A 34 -8.44 8.96 -0.43
CA ALA A 34 -9.07 8.08 0.55
C ALA A 34 -10.07 8.83 1.44
N LYS A 35 -9.75 10.06 1.86
CA LYS A 35 -10.68 10.92 2.61
C LYS A 35 -11.94 11.27 1.81
N LEU A 36 -11.83 11.53 0.51
CA LEU A 36 -13.00 11.78 -0.36
C LEU A 36 -13.93 10.55 -0.41
N TRP A 37 -13.35 9.35 -0.34
CA TRP A 37 -14.08 8.09 -0.20
C TRP A 37 -14.53 7.76 1.23
N ARG A 38 -14.34 8.68 2.19
CA ARG A 38 -14.67 8.52 3.61
C ARG A 38 -13.96 7.33 4.28
N ALA A 39 -12.76 7.01 3.81
CA ALA A 39 -11.95 5.94 4.39
C ALA A 39 -11.65 6.21 5.88
N ARG A 40 -11.62 5.15 6.68
CA ARG A 40 -10.97 5.16 7.98
C ARG A 40 -9.48 5.01 7.77
N ILE A 41 -8.71 6.02 8.14
CA ILE A 41 -7.26 6.06 7.91
C ILE A 41 -6.54 5.74 9.21
N GLY A 42 -5.91 4.56 9.26
CA GLY A 42 -4.99 4.15 10.31
C GLY A 42 -3.55 4.13 9.79
N PHE A 43 -2.59 4.18 10.71
CA PHE A 43 -1.18 3.93 10.39
C PHE A 43 -0.76 2.62 11.06
N ASP A 44 -0.20 1.70 10.28
CA ASP A 44 0.38 0.47 10.79
C ASP A 44 1.86 0.72 11.12
N ASP A 45 2.20 0.68 12.41
CA ASP A 45 3.57 0.92 12.87
C ASP A 45 4.55 -0.21 12.53
N ARG A 46 4.06 -1.43 12.29
CA ARG A 46 4.90 -2.60 12.04
C ARG A 46 5.40 -2.64 10.60
N TYR A 47 4.53 -2.30 9.66
CA TYR A 47 4.83 -2.27 8.23
C TYR A 47 4.95 -0.84 7.68
N GLU A 48 4.84 0.14 8.58
CA GLU A 48 5.03 1.55 8.32
C GLU A 48 4.17 2.06 7.16
N ILE A 49 2.91 1.64 7.06
CA ILE A 49 2.03 1.97 5.93
C ILE A 49 0.71 2.55 6.44
N TYR A 50 0.10 3.48 5.69
CA TYR A 50 -1.26 3.90 5.97
C TYR A 50 -2.26 2.86 5.44
N VAL A 51 -3.16 2.40 6.30
CA VAL A 51 -4.28 1.52 5.91
C VAL A 51 -5.54 2.37 5.86
N CYS A 52 -6.08 2.52 4.65
CA CYS A 52 -7.29 3.29 4.36
C CYS A 52 -8.43 2.30 4.08
N SER A 53 -9.24 1.98 5.11
CA SER A 53 -10.29 0.97 5.05
C SER A 53 -11.71 1.55 5.02
N GLY A 54 -12.70 0.71 4.71
CA GLY A 54 -14.11 1.07 4.62
C GLY A 54 -14.46 1.90 3.39
N MET A 55 -13.60 1.92 2.37
CA MET A 55 -13.89 2.55 1.08
C MET A 55 -14.91 1.71 0.32
N ARG A 56 -15.94 2.35 -0.26
CA ARG A 56 -16.96 1.65 -1.08
C ARG A 56 -16.54 1.44 -2.55
N GLY A 57 -15.33 1.89 -2.91
CA GLY A 57 -14.79 1.88 -4.27
C GLY A 57 -13.50 2.70 -4.34
N GLY A 58 -13.02 2.97 -5.56
CA GLY A 58 -11.80 3.77 -5.76
C GLY A 58 -10.48 3.00 -5.61
N PHE A 59 -10.55 1.68 -5.52
CA PHE A 59 -9.41 0.77 -5.57
C PHE A 59 -9.75 -0.39 -6.50
N GLY A 60 -8.73 -1.09 -6.99
CA GLY A 60 -8.90 -2.30 -7.79
C GLY A 60 -9.00 -3.56 -6.91
N ARG A 61 -9.73 -4.58 -7.39
CA ARG A 61 -9.78 -5.93 -6.78
C ARG A 61 -10.11 -5.85 -5.28
N ALA A 62 -9.30 -6.48 -4.43
CA ALA A 62 -9.47 -6.48 -2.97
C ALA A 62 -8.75 -5.29 -2.29
N GLY A 63 -7.97 -4.51 -3.03
CA GLY A 63 -7.23 -3.36 -2.50
C GLY A 63 -6.16 -2.87 -3.48
N THR A 64 -5.63 -1.67 -3.24
CA THR A 64 -4.59 -1.07 -4.08
C THR A 64 -3.69 -0.18 -3.25
N THR A 65 -2.38 -0.38 -3.35
CA THR A 65 -1.39 0.52 -2.74
C THR A 65 -0.98 1.63 -3.71
N ILE A 66 -1.05 2.88 -3.24
CA ILE A 66 -0.61 4.08 -3.96
C ILE A 66 0.33 4.87 -3.05
N GLY A 67 1.62 4.92 -3.40
CA GLY A 67 2.63 5.44 -2.48
C GLY A 67 2.74 4.56 -1.23
N GLY A 68 2.75 5.17 -0.05
CA GLY A 68 2.68 4.50 1.25
C GLY A 68 1.26 4.38 1.82
N ALA A 69 0.23 4.38 0.98
CA ALA A 69 -1.17 4.24 1.40
C ALA A 69 -1.84 3.05 0.70
N TYR A 70 -2.29 2.09 1.49
CA TYR A 70 -3.08 0.95 1.06
C TYR A 70 -4.59 1.28 1.14
N LEU A 71 -5.27 1.22 0.01
CA LEU A 71 -6.70 1.54 -0.14
C LEU A 71 -7.51 0.26 -0.25
N THR A 72 -8.51 0.06 0.61
CA THR A 72 -9.36 -1.13 0.60
C THR A 72 -10.74 -0.85 1.23
N ASP A 73 -11.65 -1.81 1.06
CA ASP A 73 -12.86 -1.90 1.88
C ASP A 73 -12.54 -2.64 3.18
N THR A 74 -12.47 -3.96 3.15
CA THR A 74 -12.36 -4.82 4.34
C THR A 74 -11.08 -5.67 4.39
N ASN A 75 -10.21 -5.64 3.38
CA ASN A 75 -9.08 -6.56 3.27
C ASN A 75 -7.87 -6.12 4.11
N THR A 76 -8.04 -6.08 5.43
CA THR A 76 -7.03 -5.55 6.37
C THR A 76 -6.33 -6.65 7.17
N ALA A 77 -6.23 -7.87 6.62
CA ALA A 77 -5.50 -8.96 7.26
C ALA A 77 -4.00 -8.61 7.35
N LEU A 78 -3.34 -9.00 8.43
CA LEU A 78 -1.92 -8.68 8.68
C LEU A 78 -1.00 -9.12 7.53
N ARG A 79 -1.22 -10.32 6.99
CA ARG A 79 -0.48 -10.84 5.82
C ARG A 79 -0.66 -9.94 4.60
N THR A 80 -1.88 -9.45 4.36
CA THR A 80 -2.16 -8.53 3.26
C THR A 80 -1.45 -7.20 3.49
N ILE A 81 -1.50 -6.65 4.71
CA ILE A 81 -0.77 -5.40 5.02
C ILE A 81 0.75 -5.58 4.79
N ARG A 82 1.31 -6.75 5.13
CA ARG A 82 2.70 -7.09 4.83
C ARG A 82 2.98 -7.09 3.32
N HIS A 83 2.15 -7.75 2.53
CA HIS A 83 2.25 -7.76 1.07
C HIS A 83 2.20 -6.33 0.50
N GLU A 84 1.22 -5.53 0.91
CA GLU A 84 1.01 -4.17 0.45
C GLU A 84 2.16 -3.22 0.88
N SER A 85 2.85 -3.52 1.98
CA SER A 85 4.04 -2.78 2.40
C SER A 85 5.21 -2.91 1.43
N VAL A 86 5.30 -4.04 0.71
CA VAL A 86 6.30 -4.22 -0.36
C VAL A 86 5.94 -3.37 -1.58
N HIS A 87 4.66 -3.21 -1.89
CA HIS A 87 4.24 -2.25 -2.90
C HIS A 87 4.58 -0.81 -2.50
N ALA A 88 4.48 -0.45 -1.21
CA ALA A 88 4.96 0.84 -0.73
C ALA A 88 6.48 1.02 -0.93
N ASP A 89 7.28 -0.04 -0.73
CA ASP A 89 8.72 -0.03 -1.04
C ASP A 89 8.96 0.16 -2.55
N GLN A 90 8.19 -0.50 -3.40
CA GLN A 90 8.28 -0.36 -4.85
C GLN A 90 7.89 1.06 -5.32
N TRP A 91 6.86 1.66 -4.73
CA TRP A 91 6.52 3.07 -4.93
C TRP A 91 7.63 4.01 -4.46
N ALA A 92 8.29 3.72 -3.34
CA ALA A 92 9.44 4.51 -2.90
C ALA A 92 10.63 4.40 -3.86
N ARG A 93 10.88 3.20 -4.40
CA ARG A 93 11.97 2.90 -5.34
C ARG A 93 11.74 3.50 -6.73
N TYR A 94 10.52 3.40 -7.27
CA TYR A 94 10.22 3.75 -8.67
C TYR A 94 9.36 5.01 -8.82
N GLY A 95 8.84 5.56 -7.72
CA GLY A 95 7.94 6.72 -7.74
C GLY A 95 6.72 6.49 -8.64
N ALA A 96 6.26 7.55 -9.30
CA ALA A 96 5.12 7.53 -10.22
C ALA A 96 5.30 6.55 -11.41
N SER A 97 6.54 6.25 -11.79
CA SER A 97 6.81 5.29 -12.86
C SER A 97 6.39 3.85 -12.49
N PHE A 98 6.21 3.57 -11.19
CA PHE A 98 5.76 2.27 -10.71
C PHE A 98 4.42 1.86 -11.31
N ALA A 99 3.44 2.76 -11.38
CA ALA A 99 2.11 2.47 -11.92
C ALA A 99 2.20 1.95 -13.38
N ILE A 100 3.03 2.59 -14.20
CA ILE A 100 3.24 2.19 -15.60
C ILE A 100 3.96 0.84 -15.66
N ARG A 101 5.03 0.67 -14.88
CA ARG A 101 5.79 -0.59 -14.81
C ARG A 101 4.90 -1.76 -14.40
N TYR A 102 4.09 -1.55 -13.37
CA TYR A 102 3.13 -2.53 -12.87
C TYR A 102 2.12 -2.91 -13.95
N LEU A 103 1.51 -1.93 -14.62
CA LEU A 103 0.50 -2.20 -15.65
C LEU A 103 1.09 -2.94 -16.86
N LEU A 104 2.29 -2.56 -17.29
CA LEU A 104 3.00 -3.25 -18.37
C LEU A 104 3.32 -4.70 -17.99
N GLU A 105 3.74 -4.92 -16.75
CA GLU A 105 4.02 -6.25 -16.23
C GLU A 105 2.74 -7.08 -16.10
N GLU A 106 1.68 -6.54 -15.49
CA GLU A 106 0.37 -7.19 -15.35
C GLU A 106 -0.22 -7.58 -16.70
N ARG A 107 -0.02 -6.75 -17.73
CA ARG A 107 -0.47 -7.07 -19.09
C ARG A 107 0.29 -8.25 -19.70
N ARG A 108 1.60 -8.36 -19.43
CA ARG A 108 2.47 -9.41 -20.01
C ARG A 108 2.41 -10.71 -19.21
N HIS A 109 2.42 -10.60 -17.89
CA HIS A 109 2.43 -11.67 -16.91
C HIS A 109 1.36 -11.39 -15.86
N PRO A 110 0.10 -11.75 -16.11
CA PRO A 110 -1.01 -11.34 -15.26
C PRO A 110 -0.99 -12.04 -13.89
N LYS A 111 -1.51 -11.35 -12.87
CA LYS A 111 -1.75 -11.89 -11.52
C LYS A 111 -0.45 -12.46 -10.89
N ALA A 112 -0.46 -13.73 -10.52
CA ALA A 112 0.66 -14.42 -9.89
C ALA A 112 1.92 -14.51 -10.77
N GLY A 113 1.83 -14.21 -12.07
CA GLY A 113 2.99 -14.10 -12.96
C GLY A 113 3.69 -12.74 -12.88
N ASN A 114 3.05 -11.72 -12.32
CA ASN A 114 3.59 -10.37 -12.25
C ASN A 114 4.75 -10.33 -11.25
N LYS A 115 5.95 -9.96 -11.71
CA LYS A 115 7.14 -9.96 -10.83
C LYS A 115 7.00 -9.07 -9.60
N PHE A 116 6.19 -8.02 -9.67
CA PHE A 116 5.94 -7.14 -8.52
C PHE A 116 5.05 -7.80 -7.47
N GLU A 117 4.10 -8.62 -7.90
CA GLU A 117 3.26 -9.46 -7.03
C GLU A 117 4.07 -10.61 -6.43
N ILE A 118 5.01 -11.17 -7.20
CA ILE A 118 5.96 -12.18 -6.71
C ILE A 118 6.88 -11.58 -5.62
N GLU A 119 7.46 -10.41 -5.86
CA GLU A 119 8.29 -9.69 -4.87
C GLU A 119 7.48 -9.37 -3.60
N ALA A 120 6.21 -9.00 -3.75
CA ALA A 120 5.32 -8.72 -2.63
C ALA A 120 4.84 -9.97 -1.86
N GLY A 121 5.11 -11.17 -2.39
CA GLY A 121 4.76 -12.44 -1.76
C GLY A 121 3.34 -12.89 -2.10
N LEU A 122 3.25 -13.90 -2.96
CA LEU A 122 1.97 -14.39 -3.49
C LEU A 122 1.04 -15.00 -2.44
N VAL A 123 1.58 -15.63 -1.40
CA VAL A 123 0.77 -16.22 -0.31
C VAL A 123 0.11 -15.11 0.51
N ASP A 124 0.89 -14.10 0.87
CA ASP A 124 0.44 -12.96 1.66
C ASP A 124 -0.59 -12.10 0.89
N GLY A 125 -0.45 -12.02 -0.45
CA GLY A 125 -1.41 -11.41 -1.38
C GLY A 125 -2.62 -12.28 -1.75
N GLY A 126 -2.66 -13.55 -1.30
CA GLY A 126 -3.77 -14.47 -1.56
C GLY A 126 -3.83 -15.05 -2.99
N TYR A 127 -2.74 -14.95 -3.75
CA TYR A 127 -2.62 -15.55 -5.09
C TYR A 127 -2.28 -17.04 -5.06
N THR A 128 -1.66 -17.51 -3.98
CA THR A 128 -1.35 -18.93 -3.76
C THR A 128 -1.73 -19.35 -2.33
N LYS A 129 -1.97 -20.65 -2.13
CA LYS A 129 -2.14 -21.20 -0.78
C LYS A 129 -0.77 -21.48 -0.18
N SER A 130 -0.60 -21.21 1.12
CA SER A 130 0.54 -21.74 1.88
C SER A 130 0.46 -23.26 1.92
N SER A 131 1.58 -23.93 1.71
CA SER A 131 1.74 -25.36 1.99
C SER A 131 2.22 -25.64 3.42
N ASP A 132 2.67 -24.62 4.17
CA ASP A 132 3.06 -24.75 5.58
C ASP A 132 1.85 -24.40 6.48
N PRO A 133 1.38 -25.35 7.32
CA PRO A 133 0.22 -25.15 8.20
C PRO A 133 0.47 -24.18 9.36
N ARG A 134 1.69 -23.64 9.53
CA ARG A 134 2.04 -22.69 10.59
C ARG A 134 2.01 -21.22 10.15
N VAL A 135 1.61 -20.94 8.92
CA VAL A 135 1.52 -19.59 8.31
C VAL A 135 0.06 -19.18 8.18
#